data_AF-A0A0R2CSS5-F1
#
_entry.id   AF-A0A0R2CSS5-F1
#
_cell.length_a   1.000
_cell.length_b   1.000
_cell.length_c   1.000
_cell.angle_alpha   90.00
_cell.angle_beta   90.00
_cell.angle_gamma   90.00
#
_symmetry.space_group_name_H-M   'P 1'
#
loop_
_entity.id
_entity.type
_entity.pdbx_description
1 polymer ?
#
loop_
_entity_poly.entity_id
_entity_poly.type
_entity_poly.pdbx_seq_one_letter_code
_entity_poly.pdbx_strand_id
1 'polypeptide(L)'
;MMPFVVLILGIALLLFLIIKLKLNTFVSLIVVAILVALGLGMNPASIAEAIKTGIGNTLGELAVVFGFGAMIGRLVSDAGGSYRIAETLIQKFGKQRLQLAIVVASFIIGMSLFFEVGMVLLTPIVFAVALEADVPFLYLGIPMAAALSATQGFLPPQPAPTAVATALNANIGEVLLFGIIVAIPCVIIAGPLWTRVIRRFFPDSFVVKKSLPAFGEIKEYNLDETPSFGLSALTSLLPAIFMAINTIYQLVAHGGKAVAKPQGFDAIITMLGNPMIAMVVALLFAIWSMGFHRGKTMTDISSSIVTSVKSIAMLLLVIGGGGAFKQVLLDGGVGDAVKQLMMHSSLSPIILGWLVAVVLRVSLGSATVAGITAAGIVTPLMHTLNVSPVMMALAIGAGSLAASHVNDAGFWMFKEYFDLDLKQTLGIWTTLETVISVTGLIVVLILNMFVG
;
A
#
# COMPACT_ATOMS: atom_id res chain seq x y z
N MET A 1 -26.61 9.64 11.29
CA MET A 1 -26.47 10.83 10.40
C MET A 1 -25.40 11.81 10.88
N MET A 2 -25.40 12.24 12.15
CA MET A 2 -24.40 13.19 12.69
C MET A 2 -22.92 12.83 12.38
N PRO A 3 -22.44 11.57 12.56
CA PRO A 3 -21.03 11.26 12.33
C PRO A 3 -20.55 11.44 10.89
N PHE A 4 -21.41 11.15 9.90
CA PHE A 4 -21.08 11.32 8.48
C PHE A 4 -21.01 12.78 8.06
N VAL A 5 -21.87 13.62 8.63
CA VAL A 5 -21.83 15.08 8.38
C VAL A 5 -20.51 15.65 8.91
N VAL A 6 -20.12 15.28 10.13
CA VAL A 6 -18.85 15.70 10.74
C VAL A 6 -17.66 15.20 9.93
N LEU A 7 -17.69 13.95 9.45
CA LEU A 7 -16.66 13.40 8.56
C LEU A 7 -16.52 14.22 7.27
N ILE A 8 -17.62 14.47 6.56
CA ILE A 8 -17.61 15.23 5.29
C ILE A 8 -17.09 16.65 5.52
N LEU A 9 -17.55 17.32 6.57
CA LEU A 9 -17.08 18.66 6.93
C LEU A 9 -15.60 18.65 7.34
N GLY A 10 -15.15 17.62 8.05
CA GLY A 10 -13.75 17.41 8.42
C GLY A 10 -12.85 17.27 7.20
N ILE A 11 -13.22 16.41 6.24
CA ILE A 11 -12.48 16.24 4.98
C ILE A 11 -12.48 17.55 4.18
N ALA A 12 -13.63 18.22 4.06
CA ALA A 12 -13.72 19.50 3.36
C ALA A 12 -12.82 20.57 4.00
N LEU A 13 -12.79 20.64 5.33
CA LEU A 13 -11.91 21.55 6.08
C LEU A 13 -10.44 21.21 5.86
N LEU A 14 -10.07 19.92 5.87
CA LEU A 14 -8.70 19.50 5.60
C LEU A 14 -8.24 19.91 4.20
N LEU A 15 -9.06 19.62 3.18
CA LEU A 15 -8.78 20.01 1.80
C LEU A 15 -8.67 21.54 1.67
N PHE A 16 -9.52 22.29 2.38
CA PHE A 16 -9.46 23.75 2.40
C PHE A 16 -8.15 24.28 3.01
N LEU A 17 -7.72 23.72 4.15
CA LEU A 17 -6.46 24.12 4.81
C LEU A 17 -5.24 23.85 3.92
N ILE A 18 -5.19 22.69 3.27
CA ILE A 18 -4.03 22.29 2.46
C ILE A 18 -4.03 23.00 1.10
N ILE A 19 -5.16 23.04 0.40
CA ILE A 19 -5.22 23.57 -0.98
C ILE A 19 -5.30 25.11 -0.98
N LYS A 20 -6.20 25.69 -0.18
CA LYS A 20 -6.47 27.14 -0.24
C LYS A 20 -5.57 27.92 0.70
N LEU A 21 -5.42 27.47 1.95
CA LEU A 21 -4.58 28.15 2.93
C LEU A 21 -3.11 27.73 2.86
N LYS A 22 -2.78 26.69 2.08
CA LYS A 22 -1.41 26.16 1.90
C LYS A 22 -0.72 25.85 3.24
N LEU A 23 -1.51 25.47 4.25
CA LEU A 23 -0.98 25.08 5.55
C LEU A 23 -0.25 23.75 5.41
N ASN A 24 0.80 23.54 6.20
CA ASN A 24 1.54 22.28 6.20
C ASN A 24 0.59 21.09 6.42
N THR A 25 0.77 20.02 5.64
CA THR A 25 -0.11 18.85 5.65
C THR A 25 -0.23 18.19 7.02
N PHE A 26 0.90 17.98 7.70
CA PHE A 26 0.90 17.34 9.01
C PHE A 26 0.14 18.19 10.04
N VAL A 27 0.39 19.50 10.06
CA VAL A 27 -0.32 20.43 10.94
C VAL A 27 -1.82 20.42 10.64
N SER A 28 -2.19 20.44 9.35
CA SER A 28 -3.60 20.41 8.92
C SER A 28 -4.30 19.15 9.41
N LEU A 29 -3.64 17.98 9.29
CA LEU A 29 -4.17 16.70 9.75
C LEU A 29 -4.44 16.69 11.26
N ILE A 30 -3.50 17.20 12.06
CA ILE A 30 -3.66 17.26 13.52
C ILE A 30 -4.77 18.23 13.92
N VAL A 31 -4.80 19.43 13.34
CA VAL A 31 -5.84 20.43 13.64
C VAL A 31 -7.22 19.90 13.29
N VAL A 32 -7.38 19.30 12.10
CA VAL A 32 -8.67 18.74 11.68
C VAL A 32 -9.05 17.53 12.53
N ALA A 33 -8.11 16.67 12.91
CA ALA A 33 -8.39 15.56 13.82
C ALA A 33 -8.97 16.04 15.16
N ILE A 34 -8.42 17.10 15.75
CA ILE A 34 -8.95 17.69 17.00
C ILE A 34 -10.36 18.23 16.78
N LEU A 35 -10.59 19.00 15.72
CA LEU A 35 -11.90 19.59 15.44
C LEU A 35 -12.97 18.54 15.14
N VAL A 36 -12.61 17.49 14.40
CA VAL A 36 -13.49 16.36 14.11
C VAL A 36 -13.79 15.57 15.37
N ALA A 37 -12.80 15.32 16.23
CA ALA A 37 -13.02 14.63 17.51
C ALA A 37 -14.05 15.36 18.39
N LEU A 38 -13.92 16.70 18.49
CA LEU A 38 -14.91 17.53 19.19
C LEU A 38 -16.28 17.48 18.52
N GLY A 39 -16.33 17.53 17.18
CA GLY A 39 -17.58 17.42 16.42
C GLY A 39 -18.28 16.07 16.55
N LEU A 40 -17.51 14.99 16.74
CA LEU A 40 -18.02 13.64 17.02
C LEU A 40 -18.45 13.46 18.48
N GLY A 41 -18.26 14.47 19.34
CA GLY A 41 -18.64 14.42 20.75
C GLY A 41 -17.70 13.61 21.62
N MET A 42 -16.44 13.41 21.19
CA MET A 42 -15.44 12.75 22.01
C MET A 42 -15.14 13.55 23.28
N ASN A 43 -14.79 12.86 24.36
CA ASN A 43 -14.32 13.51 25.57
C ASN A 43 -13.05 14.32 25.27
N PRO A 44 -13.00 15.65 25.51
CA PRO A 44 -11.81 16.45 25.26
C PRO A 44 -10.54 15.92 25.91
N ALA A 45 -10.65 15.25 27.06
CA ALA A 45 -9.51 14.66 27.76
C ALA A 45 -8.89 13.46 27.03
N SER A 46 -9.65 12.73 26.21
CA SER A 46 -9.16 11.54 25.49
C SER A 46 -8.66 11.84 24.08
N ILE A 47 -8.88 13.06 23.56
CA ILE A 47 -8.50 13.43 22.18
C ILE A 47 -6.98 13.31 21.96
N ALA A 48 -6.18 13.77 22.93
CA ALA A 48 -4.73 13.67 22.85
C ALA A 48 -4.24 12.21 22.82
N GLU A 49 -4.90 11.33 23.57
CA GLU A 49 -4.60 9.90 23.58
C GLU A 49 -4.99 9.23 22.26
N ALA A 50 -6.16 9.54 21.71
CA ALA A 50 -6.58 9.06 20.40
C ALA A 50 -5.58 9.45 19.29
N ILE A 51 -5.13 10.70 19.29
CA ILE A 51 -4.10 11.18 18.36
C ILE A 51 -2.79 10.42 18.55
N LYS A 52 -2.31 10.31 19.79
CA LYS A 52 -1.07 9.59 20.11
C LYS A 52 -1.12 8.13 19.67
N THR A 53 -2.23 7.45 19.94
CA THR A 53 -2.48 6.06 19.54
C THR A 53 -2.52 5.92 18.02
N GLY A 54 -3.20 6.83 17.32
CA GLY A 54 -3.27 6.81 15.86
C GLY A 54 -1.90 7.00 15.19
N ILE A 55 -1.11 7.95 15.68
CA ILE A 55 0.28 8.16 15.23
C ILE A 55 1.12 6.92 15.54
N GLY A 56 1.06 6.43 16.79
CA GLY A 56 1.88 5.32 17.27
C GLY A 56 1.60 4.01 16.55
N ASN A 57 0.34 3.67 16.32
CA ASN A 57 -0.05 2.47 15.59
C ASN A 57 0.45 2.51 14.14
N THR A 58 0.32 3.67 13.49
CA THR A 58 0.70 3.82 12.08
C THR A 58 2.22 3.89 11.91
N LEU A 59 2.92 4.69 12.72
CA LEU A 59 4.38 4.79 12.66
C LEU A 59 5.09 3.57 13.23
N GLY A 60 4.52 2.87 14.22
CA GLY A 60 5.09 1.66 14.79
C GLY A 60 5.25 0.56 13.75
N GLU A 61 4.29 0.44 12.83
CA GLU A 61 4.34 -0.50 11.72
C GLU A 61 5.25 -0.02 10.58
N LEU A 62 5.18 1.28 10.24
CA LEU A 62 5.77 1.78 9.00
C LEU A 62 7.15 2.44 9.14
N ALA A 63 7.53 2.98 10.31
CA ALA A 63 8.74 3.80 10.44
C ALA A 63 10.01 3.03 10.10
N VAL A 64 10.12 1.76 10.54
CA VAL A 64 11.27 0.90 10.23
C VAL A 64 11.30 0.54 8.74
N VAL A 65 10.15 0.14 8.19
CA VAL A 65 10.02 -0.22 6.77
C VAL A 65 10.41 0.94 5.87
N PHE A 66 9.86 2.12 6.09
CA PHE A 66 10.15 3.29 5.27
C PHE A 66 11.56 3.81 5.50
N GLY A 67 11.97 3.90 6.78
CA GLY A 67 13.31 4.31 7.18
C GLY A 67 14.38 3.49 6.48
N PHE A 68 14.33 2.17 6.65
CA PHE A 68 15.33 1.27 6.09
C PHE A 68 15.16 1.09 4.59
N GLY A 69 13.94 1.14 4.07
CA GLY A 69 13.71 1.07 2.62
C GLY A 69 14.30 2.27 1.88
N ALA A 70 14.14 3.47 2.43
CA ALA A 70 14.80 4.66 1.89
C ALA A 70 16.33 4.56 1.98
N MET A 71 16.88 4.05 3.09
CA MET A 71 18.33 3.81 3.23
C MET A 71 18.85 2.79 2.23
N ILE A 72 18.19 1.63 2.09
CA ILE A 72 18.55 0.59 1.12
C ILE A 72 18.47 1.16 -0.29
N GLY A 73 17.36 1.80 -0.65
CA GLY A 73 17.17 2.41 -1.97
C GLY A 73 18.25 3.46 -2.27
N ARG A 74 18.62 4.28 -1.28
CA ARG A 74 19.68 5.28 -1.43
C ARG A 74 21.06 4.62 -1.60
N LEU A 75 21.40 3.61 -0.81
CA LEU A 75 22.67 2.88 -0.93
C LEU A 75 22.81 2.19 -2.29
N VAL A 76 21.75 1.54 -2.77
CA VAL A 76 21.71 0.90 -4.09
C VAL A 76 21.83 1.94 -5.20
N SER A 77 21.13 3.07 -5.08
CA SER A 77 21.22 4.17 -6.05
C SER A 77 22.61 4.80 -6.08
N ASP A 78 23.19 5.11 -4.92
CA ASP A 78 24.52 5.71 -4.80
C ASP A 78 25.64 4.76 -5.26
N ALA A 79 25.39 3.46 -5.30
CA ALA A 79 26.31 2.46 -5.85
C ALA A 79 26.13 2.25 -7.37
N GLY A 80 25.10 2.82 -8.00
CA GLY A 80 24.76 2.57 -9.40
C GLY A 80 24.00 1.26 -9.65
N GLY A 81 23.56 0.58 -8.58
CA GLY A 81 22.79 -0.67 -8.70
C GLY A 81 21.41 -0.48 -9.33
N SER A 82 20.73 0.63 -9.01
CA SER A 82 19.43 0.95 -9.63
C SER A 82 19.55 1.14 -11.14
N TYR A 83 20.64 1.76 -11.60
CA TYR A 83 20.96 1.93 -13.02
C TYR A 83 21.25 0.58 -13.69
N ARG A 84 22.06 -0.29 -13.07
CA ARG A 84 22.31 -1.63 -13.59
C ARG A 84 21.04 -2.48 -13.72
N ILE A 85 20.14 -2.40 -12.75
CA ILE A 85 18.84 -3.09 -12.80
C ILE A 85 18.02 -2.57 -13.98
N ALA A 86 17.94 -1.25 -14.13
CA ALA A 86 17.21 -0.60 -15.21
C ALA A 86 17.71 -1.05 -16.60
N GLU A 87 19.01 -0.94 -16.83
CA GLU A 87 19.65 -1.28 -18.10
C GLU A 87 19.46 -2.77 -18.45
N THR A 88 19.65 -3.67 -17.47
CA THR A 88 19.44 -5.11 -17.67
C THR A 88 17.98 -5.45 -18.03
N LEU A 89 17.01 -4.81 -17.37
CA LEU A 89 15.59 -5.02 -17.66
C LEU A 89 15.22 -4.51 -19.06
N ILE A 90 15.75 -3.35 -19.46
CA ILE A 90 15.53 -2.78 -20.78
C ILE A 90 16.14 -3.66 -21.88
N GLN A 91 17.35 -4.18 -21.69
CA GLN A 91 17.98 -5.10 -22.65
C GLN A 91 17.21 -6.42 -22.80
N LYS A 92 16.72 -6.99 -21.69
CA LYS A 92 16.08 -8.30 -21.70
C LYS A 92 14.63 -8.27 -22.20
N PHE A 93 13.85 -7.27 -21.80
CA PHE A 93 12.43 -7.18 -22.13
C PHE A 93 12.12 -6.21 -23.27
N GLY A 94 13.01 -5.25 -23.53
CA GLY A 94 12.78 -4.14 -24.46
C GLY A 94 11.85 -3.07 -23.87
N LYS A 95 11.95 -1.83 -24.38
CA LYS A 95 11.15 -0.69 -23.92
C LYS A 95 9.63 -0.94 -24.01
N GLN A 96 9.17 -1.71 -24.99
CA GLN A 96 7.74 -1.97 -25.22
C GLN A 96 7.11 -2.90 -24.19
N ARG A 97 7.87 -3.84 -23.60
CA ARG A 97 7.34 -4.82 -22.63
C ARG A 97 7.67 -4.46 -21.18
N LEU A 98 8.31 -3.32 -20.96
CA LEU A 98 8.76 -2.87 -19.64
C LEU A 98 7.60 -2.69 -18.66
N GLN A 99 6.48 -2.14 -19.14
CA GLN A 99 5.27 -1.98 -18.33
C GLN A 99 4.73 -3.34 -17.86
N LEU A 100 4.72 -4.35 -18.74
CA LEU A 100 4.27 -5.71 -18.40
C LEU A 100 5.24 -6.37 -17.42
N ALA A 101 6.55 -6.24 -17.63
CA ALA A 101 7.57 -6.80 -16.74
C ALA A 101 7.43 -6.25 -15.32
N ILE A 102 7.18 -4.95 -15.18
CA ILE A 102 6.96 -4.30 -13.88
C ILE A 102 5.66 -4.79 -13.25
N VAL A 103 4.55 -4.86 -14.00
CA VAL A 103 3.29 -5.40 -13.47
C VAL A 103 3.44 -6.81 -12.93
N VAL A 104 4.08 -7.70 -13.69
CA VAL A 104 4.28 -9.10 -13.28
C VAL A 104 5.19 -9.17 -12.05
N ALA A 105 6.29 -8.42 -12.03
CA ALA A 105 7.18 -8.36 -10.88
C ALA A 105 6.45 -7.83 -9.64
N SER A 106 5.71 -6.73 -9.76
CA SER A 106 4.92 -6.14 -8.67
C SER A 106 3.83 -7.07 -8.17
N PHE A 107 3.19 -7.85 -9.04
CA PHE A 107 2.17 -8.81 -8.64
C PHE A 107 2.78 -9.96 -7.83
N ILE A 108 3.89 -10.53 -8.30
CA ILE A 108 4.60 -11.61 -7.60
C ILE A 108 5.09 -11.12 -6.22
N ILE A 109 5.70 -9.95 -6.20
CA ILE A 109 6.20 -9.33 -4.98
C ILE A 109 5.05 -8.93 -4.05
N GLY A 110 3.94 -8.44 -4.58
CA GLY A 110 2.76 -8.06 -3.80
C GLY A 110 2.11 -9.23 -3.07
N MET A 111 2.15 -10.45 -3.63
CA MET A 111 1.67 -11.65 -2.94
C MET A 111 2.43 -11.96 -1.64
N SER A 112 3.70 -11.56 -1.54
CA SER A 112 4.54 -11.83 -0.36
C SER A 112 4.80 -10.62 0.53
N LEU A 113 4.66 -9.40 0.00
CA LEU A 113 4.92 -8.16 0.69
C LEU A 113 3.64 -7.45 1.13
N PHE A 114 3.75 -6.68 2.21
CA PHE A 114 2.81 -5.59 2.46
C PHE A 114 2.92 -4.55 1.36
N PHE A 115 1.80 -3.92 1.02
CA PHE A 115 1.72 -2.89 0.00
C PHE A 115 2.74 -1.78 0.25
N GLU A 116 2.84 -1.31 1.49
CA GLU A 116 3.74 -0.24 1.90
C GLU A 116 5.20 -0.63 1.68
N VAL A 117 5.59 -1.84 2.11
CA VAL A 117 6.95 -2.36 1.90
C VAL A 117 7.25 -2.49 0.40
N GLY A 118 6.30 -3.05 -0.37
CA GLY A 118 6.43 -3.24 -1.81
C GLY A 118 6.59 -1.91 -2.55
N MET A 119 5.80 -0.89 -2.19
CA MET A 119 5.88 0.41 -2.83
C MET A 119 7.21 1.09 -2.51
N VAL A 120 7.65 1.09 -1.25
CA VAL A 120 8.95 1.67 -0.84
C VAL A 120 10.12 1.02 -1.59
N LEU A 121 10.12 -0.30 -1.76
CA LEU A 121 11.22 -1.03 -2.42
C LEU A 121 11.20 -0.90 -3.95
N LEU A 122 10.02 -0.96 -4.56
CA LEU A 122 9.91 -0.95 -6.03
C LEU A 122 9.99 0.44 -6.63
N THR A 123 9.52 1.47 -5.93
CA THR A 123 9.54 2.87 -6.41
C THR A 123 10.91 3.31 -6.93
N PRO A 124 12.04 3.18 -6.20
CA PRO A 124 13.34 3.62 -6.71
C PRO A 124 13.81 2.81 -7.94
N ILE A 125 13.49 1.51 -8.00
CA ILE A 125 13.82 0.66 -9.15
C ILE A 125 13.00 1.09 -10.37
N VAL A 126 11.69 1.23 -10.20
CA VAL A 126 10.78 1.64 -11.28
C VAL A 126 11.08 3.05 -11.75
N PHE A 127 11.50 3.95 -10.85
CA PHE A 127 11.94 5.29 -11.22
C PHE A 127 13.22 5.26 -12.06
N ALA A 128 14.24 4.50 -11.65
CA ALA A 128 15.46 4.33 -12.44
C ALA A 128 15.17 3.72 -13.83
N VAL A 129 14.30 2.71 -13.87
CA VAL A 129 13.84 2.09 -15.12
C VAL A 129 13.09 3.09 -16.01
N ALA A 130 12.23 3.93 -15.44
CA ALA A 130 11.49 4.95 -16.18
C ALA A 130 12.43 6.01 -16.76
N LEU A 131 13.40 6.47 -15.96
CA LEU A 131 14.40 7.45 -16.36
C LEU A 131 15.25 6.91 -17.52
N GLU A 132 15.77 5.68 -17.40
CA GLU A 132 16.60 5.06 -18.43
C GLU A 132 15.83 4.71 -19.72
N ALA A 133 14.55 4.34 -19.57
CA ALA A 133 13.69 4.09 -20.71
C ALA A 133 13.24 5.38 -21.41
N ASP A 134 13.48 6.55 -20.82
CA ASP A 134 12.97 7.87 -21.22
C ASP A 134 11.44 7.91 -21.29
N VAL A 135 10.80 7.40 -20.22
CA VAL A 135 9.33 7.40 -20.08
C VAL A 135 8.91 8.05 -18.76
N PRO A 136 7.69 8.65 -18.68
CA PRO A 136 7.23 9.24 -17.44
C PRO A 136 7.15 8.22 -16.30
N PHE A 137 7.57 8.59 -15.09
CA PHE A 137 7.58 7.67 -13.95
C PHE A 137 6.20 7.06 -13.66
N LEU A 138 5.13 7.87 -13.73
CA LEU A 138 3.74 7.41 -13.56
C LEU A 138 3.31 6.36 -14.58
N TYR A 139 3.93 6.31 -15.77
CA TYR A 139 3.61 5.32 -16.80
C TYR A 139 3.89 3.88 -16.33
N LEU A 140 4.93 3.71 -15.50
CA LEU A 140 5.33 2.43 -14.92
C LEU A 140 4.85 2.28 -13.47
N GLY A 141 4.77 3.37 -12.73
CA GLY A 141 4.40 3.35 -11.32
C GLY A 141 2.90 3.16 -11.04
N ILE A 142 1.99 3.64 -11.91
CA ILE A 142 0.55 3.36 -11.75
C ILE A 142 0.26 1.84 -11.91
N PRO A 143 0.77 1.15 -12.95
CA PRO A 143 0.63 -0.30 -13.04
C PRO A 143 1.28 -1.08 -11.89
N MET A 144 2.43 -0.62 -11.40
CA MET A 144 3.08 -1.17 -10.19
C MET A 144 2.14 -1.05 -8.98
N ALA A 145 1.61 0.15 -8.74
CA ALA A 145 0.69 0.42 -7.64
C ALA A 145 -0.59 -0.41 -7.74
N ALA A 146 -1.17 -0.53 -8.95
CA ALA A 146 -2.34 -1.36 -9.19
C ALA A 146 -2.10 -2.83 -8.85
N ALA A 147 -0.96 -3.38 -9.24
CA ALA A 147 -0.57 -4.74 -8.92
C ALA A 147 -0.42 -4.95 -7.41
N LEU A 148 0.31 -4.08 -6.72
CA LEU A 148 0.50 -4.15 -5.28
C LEU A 148 -0.85 -4.03 -4.54
N SER A 149 -1.69 -3.07 -4.92
CA SER A 149 -3.01 -2.85 -4.29
C SER A 149 -3.99 -4.00 -4.53
N ALA A 150 -4.09 -4.50 -5.77
CA ALA A 150 -4.94 -5.65 -6.06
C ALA A 150 -4.49 -6.89 -5.28
N THR A 151 -3.18 -7.15 -5.17
CA THR A 151 -2.71 -8.24 -4.32
C THR A 151 -3.16 -8.00 -2.87
N GLN A 152 -2.98 -6.78 -2.34
CA GLN A 152 -3.37 -6.33 -0.98
C GLN A 152 -4.82 -6.66 -0.62
N GLY A 153 -5.74 -6.42 -1.55
CA GLY A 153 -7.18 -6.58 -1.30
C GLY A 153 -7.71 -7.99 -1.53
N PHE A 154 -7.07 -8.80 -2.39
CA PHE A 154 -7.66 -10.05 -2.87
C PHE A 154 -6.96 -11.33 -2.41
N LEU A 155 -5.67 -11.28 -2.07
CA LEU A 155 -4.84 -12.50 -2.03
C LEU A 155 -4.34 -12.85 -0.61
N PRO A 156 -4.82 -13.94 0.00
CA PRO A 156 -4.11 -14.59 1.10
C PRO A 156 -2.71 -15.06 0.65
N PRO A 157 -1.68 -15.07 1.52
CA PRO A 157 -1.74 -15.02 2.99
C PRO A 157 -1.61 -13.62 3.58
N GLN A 158 -1.83 -12.56 2.78
CA GLN A 158 -1.77 -11.21 3.33
C GLN A 158 -2.75 -11.03 4.50
N PRO A 159 -2.38 -10.27 5.55
CA PRO A 159 -3.16 -10.26 6.78
C PRO A 159 -4.61 -9.83 6.61
N ALA A 160 -4.88 -8.85 5.74
CA ALA A 160 -6.23 -8.34 5.50
C ALA A 160 -7.15 -9.38 4.81
N PRO A 161 -6.85 -9.88 3.60
CA PRO A 161 -7.63 -10.97 2.98
C PRO A 161 -7.75 -12.22 3.84
N THR A 162 -6.68 -12.59 4.56
CA THR A 162 -6.67 -13.77 5.42
C THR A 162 -7.57 -13.60 6.64
N ALA A 163 -7.55 -12.44 7.29
CA ALA A 163 -8.41 -12.14 8.44
C ALA A 163 -9.89 -12.08 8.03
N VAL A 164 -10.20 -11.46 6.88
CA VAL A 164 -11.56 -11.42 6.32
C VAL A 164 -12.05 -12.84 6.00
N ALA A 165 -11.25 -13.65 5.29
CA ALA A 165 -11.60 -15.03 4.98
C ALA A 165 -11.84 -15.85 6.26
N THR A 166 -10.99 -15.68 7.27
CA THR A 166 -11.12 -16.37 8.56
C THR A 166 -12.40 -15.95 9.30
N ALA A 167 -12.69 -14.65 9.35
CA ALA A 167 -13.88 -14.11 10.03
C ALA A 167 -15.21 -14.57 9.39
N LEU A 168 -15.19 -14.86 8.08
CA LEU A 168 -16.34 -15.35 7.32
C LEU A 168 -16.39 -16.88 7.23
N ASN A 169 -15.42 -17.60 7.81
CA ASN A 169 -15.23 -19.05 7.63
C ASN A 169 -15.08 -19.47 6.15
N ALA A 170 -14.49 -18.62 5.32
CA ALA A 170 -14.17 -18.92 3.92
C ALA A 170 -12.91 -19.79 3.81
N ASN A 171 -12.88 -20.68 2.82
CA ASN A 171 -11.69 -21.46 2.53
C ASN A 171 -10.59 -20.55 1.95
N ILE A 172 -9.46 -20.44 2.65
CA ILE A 172 -8.34 -19.55 2.27
C ILE A 172 -7.76 -19.91 0.89
N GLY A 173 -7.67 -21.21 0.57
CA GLY A 173 -7.17 -21.67 -0.72
C GLY A 173 -8.11 -21.30 -1.88
N GLU A 174 -9.41 -21.37 -1.66
CA GLU A 174 -10.41 -20.92 -2.64
C GLU A 174 -10.39 -19.40 -2.79
N VAL A 175 -10.31 -18.64 -1.69
CA VAL A 175 -10.15 -17.18 -1.72
C VAL A 175 -8.88 -16.79 -2.48
N LEU A 176 -7.77 -17.52 -2.31
CA LEU A 176 -6.55 -17.31 -3.10
C LEU A 176 -6.78 -17.59 -4.59
N LEU A 177 -7.36 -18.74 -4.93
CA LEU A 177 -7.58 -19.13 -6.32
C LEU A 177 -8.50 -18.13 -7.05
N PHE A 178 -9.68 -17.86 -6.49
CA PHE A 178 -10.62 -16.90 -7.05
C PHE A 178 -10.10 -15.46 -6.95
N GLY A 179 -9.35 -15.15 -5.90
CA GLY A 179 -8.67 -13.86 -5.74
C GLY A 179 -7.69 -13.57 -6.86
N ILE A 180 -6.90 -14.56 -7.31
CA ILE A 180 -6.00 -14.39 -8.47
C ILE A 180 -6.83 -14.12 -9.74
N ILE A 181 -7.93 -14.84 -9.93
CA ILE A 181 -8.85 -14.65 -11.06
C ILE A 181 -9.44 -13.23 -11.06
N VAL A 182 -9.77 -12.68 -9.88
CA VAL A 182 -10.28 -11.30 -9.73
C VAL A 182 -9.17 -10.26 -9.89
N ALA A 183 -7.99 -10.52 -9.34
CA ALA A 183 -6.89 -9.58 -9.32
C ALA A 183 -6.32 -9.32 -10.73
N ILE A 184 -6.23 -10.34 -11.60
CA ILE A 184 -5.68 -10.18 -12.95
C ILE A 184 -6.44 -9.13 -13.79
N PRO A 185 -7.78 -9.21 -13.96
CA PRO A 185 -8.56 -8.16 -14.61
C PRO A 185 -8.42 -6.79 -13.94
N CYS A 186 -8.42 -6.75 -12.60
CA CYS A 186 -8.25 -5.50 -11.86
C CYS A 186 -6.92 -4.82 -12.19
N VAL A 187 -5.82 -5.57 -12.20
CA VAL A 187 -4.49 -5.04 -12.51
C VAL A 187 -4.36 -4.60 -13.96
N ILE A 188 -4.97 -5.31 -14.90
CA ILE A 188 -4.94 -4.92 -16.32
C ILE A 188 -5.74 -3.63 -16.55
N ILE A 189 -6.94 -3.54 -15.95
CA ILE A 189 -7.85 -2.41 -16.12
C ILE A 189 -7.33 -1.19 -15.36
N ALA A 190 -7.05 -1.33 -14.06
CA ALA A 190 -6.59 -0.23 -13.21
C ALA A 190 -5.12 0.13 -13.43
N GLY A 191 -4.28 -0.79 -13.90
CA GLY A 191 -2.88 -0.52 -14.19
C GLY A 191 -2.69 0.06 -15.60
N PRO A 192 -2.28 -0.74 -16.61
CA PRO A 192 -1.94 -0.23 -17.93
C PRO A 192 -3.05 0.54 -18.66
N LEU A 193 -4.31 0.07 -18.58
CA LEU A 193 -5.42 0.71 -19.30
C LEU A 193 -5.81 2.05 -18.67
N TRP A 194 -5.99 2.09 -17.35
CA TRP A 194 -6.29 3.33 -16.63
C TRP A 194 -5.16 4.35 -16.76
N THR A 195 -3.91 3.90 -16.78
CA THR A 195 -2.75 4.79 -17.02
C THR A 195 -2.89 5.58 -18.33
N ARG A 196 -3.43 4.96 -19.40
CA ARG A 196 -3.67 5.66 -20.69
C ARG A 196 -4.79 6.68 -20.59
N VAL A 197 -5.84 6.39 -19.81
CA VAL A 197 -6.98 7.28 -19.60
C VAL A 197 -6.54 8.48 -18.76
N ILE A 198 -5.92 8.23 -17.61
CA ILE A 198 -5.57 9.27 -16.65
C ILE A 198 -4.50 10.22 -17.20
N ARG A 199 -3.62 9.74 -18.08
CA ARG A 199 -2.67 10.59 -18.83
C ARG A 199 -3.36 11.69 -19.64
N ARG A 200 -4.59 11.49 -20.10
CA ARG A 200 -5.36 12.52 -20.83
C ARG A 200 -5.92 13.60 -19.90
N PHE A 201 -6.22 13.24 -18.65
CA PHE A 201 -6.79 14.15 -17.67
C PHE A 201 -5.73 14.94 -16.89
N PHE A 202 -4.55 14.34 -16.68
CA PHE A 202 -3.43 14.95 -15.95
C PHE A 202 -2.13 14.92 -16.76
N PRO A 203 -2.09 15.48 -17.98
CA PRO A 203 -0.92 15.39 -18.85
C PRO A 203 0.35 15.97 -18.20
N ASP A 204 0.19 17.03 -17.39
CA ASP A 204 1.30 17.71 -16.69
C ASP A 204 1.97 16.83 -15.63
N SER A 205 1.29 15.78 -15.15
CA SER A 205 1.89 14.82 -14.21
C SER A 205 2.74 13.76 -14.93
N PHE A 206 2.52 13.55 -16.23
CA PHE A 206 3.21 12.54 -17.05
C PHE A 206 4.43 13.12 -17.77
N VAL A 207 5.31 13.79 -17.02
CA VAL A 207 6.57 14.35 -17.53
C VAL A 207 7.74 13.48 -17.04
N VAL A 208 8.78 13.34 -17.86
CA VAL A 208 10.02 12.66 -17.46
C VAL A 208 10.75 13.56 -16.46
N LYS A 209 10.75 13.17 -15.18
CA LYS A 209 11.49 13.86 -14.12
C LYS A 209 12.89 13.28 -14.03
N LYS A 210 13.92 14.15 -13.96
CA LYS A 210 15.32 13.74 -13.82
C LYS A 210 15.73 13.38 -12.39
N SER A 211 14.96 13.83 -11.40
CA SER A 211 15.18 13.54 -9.99
C SER A 211 13.85 13.53 -9.24
N LEU A 212 13.83 12.86 -8.09
CA LEU A 212 12.71 12.86 -7.15
C LEU A 212 13.18 13.37 -5.78
N PRO A 213 12.41 14.21 -5.08
CA PRO A 213 12.77 14.68 -3.74
C PRO A 213 13.10 13.55 -2.76
N ALA A 214 12.38 12.42 -2.85
CA ALA A 214 12.55 11.27 -1.98
C ALA A 214 13.88 10.52 -2.20
N PHE A 215 14.43 10.53 -3.42
CA PHE A 215 15.56 9.68 -3.82
C PHE A 215 16.80 10.45 -4.29
N GLY A 216 16.69 11.77 -4.54
CA GLY A 216 17.75 12.63 -5.06
C GLY A 216 17.98 12.47 -6.56
N GLU A 217 19.10 12.99 -7.06
CA GLU A 217 19.54 12.80 -8.45
C GLU A 217 20.08 11.39 -8.65
N ILE A 218 19.56 10.69 -9.68
CA ILE A 218 20.18 9.47 -10.19
C ILE A 218 21.33 9.91 -11.09
N LYS A 219 22.56 9.54 -10.73
CA LYS A 219 23.73 9.77 -11.56
C LYS A 219 23.77 8.73 -12.68
N GLU A 220 24.18 9.14 -13.87
CA GLU A 220 24.62 8.19 -14.89
C GLU A 220 25.93 7.54 -14.41
N TYR A 221 25.98 6.21 -14.49
CA TYR A 221 27.16 5.43 -14.13
C TYR A 221 27.70 4.75 -15.38
N ASN A 222 29.02 4.65 -15.48
CA ASN A 222 29.60 3.68 -16.41
C ASN A 222 29.30 2.27 -15.87
N LEU A 223 28.80 1.37 -16.71
CA LEU A 223 28.37 0.04 -16.32
C LEU A 223 29.47 -0.78 -15.67
N ASP A 224 30.72 -0.57 -16.07
CA ASP A 224 31.90 -1.22 -15.51
C ASP A 224 32.15 -0.83 -14.05
N GLU A 225 31.67 0.35 -13.64
CA GLU A 225 31.78 0.85 -12.28
C GLU A 225 30.61 0.44 -11.39
N THR A 226 29.53 -0.10 -11.98
CA THR A 226 28.33 -0.53 -11.22
C THR A 226 28.50 -1.91 -10.58
N PRO A 227 27.82 -2.20 -9.45
CA PRO A 227 27.68 -3.57 -8.95
C PRO A 227 26.97 -4.46 -9.98
N SER A 228 27.21 -5.76 -9.93
CA SER A 228 26.54 -6.70 -10.84
C SER A 228 25.02 -6.66 -10.66
N PHE A 229 24.29 -7.02 -11.72
CA PHE A 229 22.82 -7.10 -11.66
C PHE A 229 22.34 -8.00 -10.52
N GLY A 230 22.97 -9.18 -10.37
CA GLY A 230 22.60 -10.14 -9.32
C GLY A 230 22.77 -9.58 -7.92
N LEU A 231 23.89 -8.90 -7.64
CA LEU A 231 24.12 -8.27 -6.34
C LEU A 231 23.14 -7.12 -6.10
N SER A 232 22.89 -6.28 -7.11
CA SER A 232 21.96 -5.16 -7.03
C SER A 232 20.52 -5.60 -6.78
N ALA A 233 20.06 -6.59 -7.54
CA ALA A 233 18.73 -7.17 -7.39
C ALA A 233 18.60 -7.88 -6.04
N LEU A 234 19.59 -8.68 -5.64
CA LEU A 234 19.60 -9.35 -4.35
C LEU A 234 19.54 -8.36 -3.19
N THR A 235 20.37 -7.31 -3.19
CA THR A 235 20.37 -6.29 -2.13
C THR A 235 19.03 -5.57 -2.04
N SER A 236 18.44 -5.21 -3.19
CA SER A 236 17.18 -4.46 -3.22
C SER A 236 15.96 -5.33 -2.84
N LEU A 237 15.98 -6.60 -3.23
CA LEU A 237 14.86 -7.53 -3.05
C LEU A 237 15.05 -8.47 -1.86
N LEU A 238 16.13 -8.36 -1.09
CA LEU A 238 16.38 -9.24 0.06
C LEU A 238 15.21 -9.28 1.06
N PRO A 239 14.59 -8.15 1.45
CA PRO A 239 13.41 -8.20 2.32
C PRO A 239 12.27 -8.99 1.67
N ALA A 240 12.03 -8.75 0.37
CA ALA A 240 10.99 -9.44 -0.40
C ALA A 240 11.23 -10.94 -0.49
N ILE A 241 12.50 -11.36 -0.62
CA ILE A 241 12.88 -12.77 -0.66
C ILE A 241 12.57 -13.45 0.68
N PHE A 242 12.95 -12.84 1.82
CA PHE A 242 12.64 -13.43 3.13
C PHE A 242 11.14 -13.52 3.39
N MET A 243 10.40 -12.46 3.05
CA MET A 243 8.94 -12.44 3.19
C MET A 243 8.26 -13.44 2.25
N ALA A 244 8.77 -13.61 1.03
CA ALA A 244 8.31 -14.64 0.09
C ALA A 244 8.57 -16.05 0.61
N ILE A 245 9.76 -16.32 1.16
CA ILE A 245 10.07 -17.62 1.78
C ILE A 245 9.10 -17.91 2.92
N ASN A 246 8.84 -16.95 3.81
CA ASN A 246 7.87 -17.12 4.88
C ASN A 246 6.44 -17.34 4.34
N THR A 247 6.02 -16.55 3.36
CA THR A 247 4.71 -16.69 2.70
C THR A 247 4.52 -18.08 2.10
N ILE A 248 5.49 -18.56 1.32
CA ILE A 248 5.47 -19.90 0.71
C ILE A 248 5.47 -20.98 1.80
N TYR A 249 6.28 -20.81 2.84
CA TYR A 249 6.31 -21.74 3.97
C TYR A 249 4.96 -21.84 4.67
N GLN A 250 4.33 -20.71 5.01
CA GLN A 250 3.02 -20.68 5.66
C GLN A 250 1.93 -21.30 4.78
N LEU A 251 1.98 -21.08 3.46
CA LEU A 251 1.06 -21.71 2.51
C LEU A 251 1.22 -23.22 2.46
N VAL A 252 2.46 -23.73 2.36
CA VAL A 252 2.74 -25.16 2.19
C VAL A 252 2.62 -25.94 3.51
N ALA A 253 3.16 -25.40 4.61
CA ALA A 253 3.23 -26.09 5.90
C ALA A 253 1.94 -25.93 6.73
N HIS A 254 1.24 -24.79 6.59
CA HIS A 254 0.11 -24.43 7.46
C HIS A 254 -1.17 -24.05 6.68
N GLY A 255 -1.22 -24.28 5.36
CA GLY A 255 -2.38 -23.98 4.53
C GLY A 255 -2.74 -22.48 4.48
N GLY A 256 -1.74 -21.61 4.66
CA GLY A 256 -1.90 -20.15 4.62
C GLY A 256 -2.38 -19.52 5.93
N LYS A 257 -2.49 -20.30 7.01
CA LYS A 257 -2.85 -19.78 8.34
C LYS A 257 -1.59 -19.40 9.11
N ALA A 258 -1.57 -18.19 9.68
CA ALA A 258 -0.51 -17.79 10.59
C ALA A 258 -0.50 -18.70 11.83
N VAL A 259 0.66 -19.28 12.15
CA VAL A 259 0.84 -20.10 13.36
C VAL A 259 0.74 -19.20 14.59
N ALA A 260 -0.23 -19.47 15.47
CA ALA A 260 -0.49 -18.64 16.65
C ALA A 260 0.67 -18.62 17.67
N LYS A 261 1.45 -19.71 17.75
CA LYS A 261 2.63 -19.84 18.62
C LYS A 261 3.74 -20.59 17.88
N PRO A 262 4.47 -19.93 16.98
CA PRO A 262 5.52 -20.59 16.22
C PRO A 262 6.65 -21.03 17.16
N GLN A 263 7.12 -22.27 17.01
CA GLN A 263 8.22 -22.84 17.81
C GLN A 263 9.28 -23.47 16.89
N GLY A 264 10.53 -23.50 17.36
CA GLY A 264 11.64 -24.09 16.59
C GLY A 264 11.82 -23.43 15.22
N PHE A 265 11.72 -24.24 14.16
CA PHE A 265 11.91 -23.79 12.78
C PHE A 265 10.84 -22.80 12.31
N ASP A 266 9.58 -22.98 12.75
CA ASP A 266 8.47 -22.06 12.44
C ASP A 266 8.76 -20.64 12.95
N ALA A 267 9.38 -20.55 14.14
CA ALA A 267 9.72 -19.27 14.76
C ALA A 267 10.80 -18.53 13.96
N ILE A 268 11.82 -19.25 13.48
CA ILE A 268 12.91 -18.67 12.69
C ILE A 268 12.37 -18.15 11.34
N ILE A 269 11.56 -18.95 10.65
CA ILE A 269 10.98 -18.52 9.36
C ILE A 269 10.03 -17.34 9.54
N THR A 270 9.16 -17.40 10.55
CA THR A 270 8.23 -16.29 10.85
C THR A 270 8.99 -15.02 11.25
N MET A 271 10.09 -15.16 11.98
CA MET A 271 10.97 -14.05 12.36
C MET A 271 11.63 -13.42 11.14
N LEU A 272 12.25 -14.21 10.26
CA LEU A 272 12.88 -13.70 9.03
C LEU A 272 11.85 -13.10 8.05
N GLY A 273 10.63 -13.64 8.03
CA GLY A 273 9.52 -13.12 7.25
C GLY A 273 8.85 -11.89 7.84
N ASN A 274 9.20 -11.45 9.05
CA ASN A 274 8.67 -10.22 9.61
C ASN A 274 9.28 -9.01 8.87
N PRO A 275 8.47 -8.06 8.38
CA PRO A 275 8.99 -6.92 7.61
C PRO A 275 10.06 -6.13 8.32
N MET A 276 9.90 -5.87 9.63
CA MET A 276 10.89 -5.10 10.38
C MET A 276 12.23 -5.81 10.42
N ILE A 277 12.23 -7.12 10.70
CA ILE A 277 13.45 -7.93 10.81
C ILE A 277 14.09 -8.13 9.43
N ALA A 278 13.29 -8.44 8.42
CA ALA A 278 13.73 -8.57 7.04
C ALA A 278 14.44 -7.30 6.56
N MET A 279 13.89 -6.13 6.89
CA MET A 279 14.47 -4.83 6.53
C MET A 279 15.77 -4.53 7.30
N VAL A 280 15.88 -4.91 8.58
CA VAL A 280 17.14 -4.80 9.34
C VAL A 280 18.24 -5.62 8.65
N VAL A 281 17.97 -6.90 8.37
CA VAL A 281 18.94 -7.81 7.75
C VAL A 281 19.33 -7.30 6.36
N ALA A 282 18.36 -6.83 5.58
CA ALA A 282 18.62 -6.25 4.27
C ALA A 282 19.43 -4.96 4.33
N LEU A 283 19.21 -4.08 5.31
CA LEU A 283 20.01 -2.87 5.47
C LEU A 283 21.46 -3.21 5.84
N LEU A 284 21.68 -4.16 6.76
CA LEU A 284 23.02 -4.65 7.10
C LEU A 284 23.73 -5.24 5.88
N PHE A 285 22.99 -6.03 5.09
CA PHE A 285 23.50 -6.56 3.83
C PHE A 285 23.77 -5.46 2.79
N ALA A 286 22.96 -4.40 2.72
CA ALA A 286 23.16 -3.25 1.84
C ALA A 286 24.40 -2.44 2.23
N ILE A 287 24.64 -2.22 3.53
CA ILE A 287 25.85 -1.57 4.05
C ILE A 287 27.10 -2.34 3.61
N TRP A 288 27.05 -3.67 3.69
CA TRP A 288 28.15 -4.51 3.21
C TRP A 288 28.27 -4.51 1.68
N SER A 289 27.21 -4.82 0.94
CA SER A 289 27.22 -5.06 -0.51
C SER A 289 27.38 -3.78 -1.35
N MET A 290 26.70 -2.69 -0.96
CA MET A 290 26.69 -1.41 -1.69
C MET A 290 27.61 -0.35 -1.06
N GLY A 291 28.09 -0.61 0.16
CA GLY A 291 29.06 0.22 0.86
C GLY A 291 30.47 -0.38 0.82
N PHE A 292 30.79 -1.24 1.78
CA PHE A 292 32.15 -1.76 1.97
C PHE A 292 32.68 -2.55 0.76
N HIS A 293 31.87 -3.43 0.17
CA HIS A 293 32.24 -4.20 -1.02
C HIS A 293 32.44 -3.32 -2.26
N ARG A 294 31.97 -2.06 -2.21
CA ARG A 294 32.21 -1.03 -3.22
C ARG A 294 33.37 -0.08 -2.89
N GLY A 295 34.10 -0.33 -1.81
CA GLY A 295 35.23 0.50 -1.37
C GLY A 295 34.84 1.81 -0.69
N LYS A 296 33.57 1.99 -0.30
CA LYS A 296 33.12 3.19 0.43
C LYS A 296 33.49 3.11 1.91
N THR A 297 33.78 4.27 2.52
CA THR A 297 34.05 4.35 3.96
C THR A 297 32.75 4.34 4.77
N MET A 298 32.81 3.98 6.05
CA MET A 298 31.63 4.05 6.93
C MET A 298 31.08 5.48 7.07
N THR A 299 31.94 6.49 6.95
CA THR A 299 31.54 7.90 6.94
C THR A 299 30.66 8.23 5.74
N ASP A 300 31.05 7.77 4.54
CA ASP A 300 30.27 7.98 3.32
C ASP A 300 28.92 7.27 3.38
N ILE A 301 28.93 6.02 3.86
CA ILE A 301 27.72 5.20 4.05
C ILE A 301 26.77 5.89 5.04
N SER A 302 27.29 6.35 6.18
CA SER A 302 26.50 7.05 7.21
C SER A 302 25.90 8.35 6.68
N SER A 303 26.68 9.13 5.90
CA SER A 303 26.18 10.35 5.25
C SER A 303 25.03 10.08 4.28
N SER A 304 25.14 9.02 3.47
CA SER A 304 24.08 8.56 2.56
C SER A 304 22.82 8.15 3.33
N ILE A 305 22.98 7.36 4.40
CA ILE A 305 21.89 6.95 5.29
C ILE A 305 21.18 8.18 5.91
N VAL A 306 21.92 9.12 6.50
CA VAL A 306 21.35 10.33 7.10
C VAL A 306 20.58 11.17 6.07
N THR A 307 21.11 11.28 4.85
CA THR A 307 20.46 12.02 3.77
C THR A 307 19.14 11.36 3.37
N SER A 308 19.10 10.03 3.28
CA SER A 308 17.87 9.28 2.96
C SER A 308 16.79 9.41 4.04
N VAL A 309 17.16 9.45 5.33
CA VAL A 309 16.18 9.67 6.41
C VAL A 309 15.61 11.08 6.35
N LYS A 310 16.44 12.09 6.07
CA LYS A 310 15.99 13.48 5.93
C LYS A 310 14.99 13.63 4.78
N SER A 311 15.18 12.93 3.66
CA SER A 311 14.28 13.04 2.50
C SER A 311 12.88 12.49 2.74
N ILE A 312 12.71 11.56 3.70
CA ILE A 312 11.41 10.95 4.02
C ILE A 312 10.81 11.41 5.36
N ALA A 313 11.49 12.27 6.13
CA ALA A 313 11.04 12.67 7.46
C ALA A 313 9.65 13.34 7.44
N MET A 314 9.41 14.24 6.49
CA MET A 314 8.11 14.87 6.31
C MET A 314 7.03 13.89 5.86
N LEU A 315 7.39 12.95 4.98
CA LEU A 315 6.50 11.87 4.53
C LEU A 315 6.04 11.04 5.74
N LEU A 316 6.96 10.62 6.62
CA LEU A 316 6.62 9.88 7.84
C LEU A 316 5.68 10.67 8.75
N LEU A 317 5.95 11.96 8.99
CA LEU A 317 5.07 12.80 9.82
C LEU A 317 3.66 12.89 9.23
N VAL A 318 3.54 13.12 7.92
CA VAL A 318 2.26 13.20 7.23
C VAL A 318 1.49 11.87 7.33
N ILE A 319 2.15 10.74 7.13
CA ILE A 319 1.55 9.41 7.32
C ILE A 319 1.06 9.23 8.76
N GLY A 320 1.87 9.60 9.75
CA GLY A 320 1.49 9.58 11.17
C GLY A 320 0.27 10.46 11.46
N GLY A 321 0.21 11.67 10.89
CA GLY A 321 -0.95 12.57 10.99
C GLY A 321 -2.22 11.97 10.35
N GLY A 322 -2.08 11.27 9.22
CA GLY A 322 -3.18 10.50 8.62
C GLY A 322 -3.67 9.40 9.56
N GLY A 323 -2.74 8.71 10.23
CA GLY A 323 -3.01 7.75 11.30
C GLY A 323 -3.77 8.34 12.49
N ALA A 324 -3.40 9.54 12.93
CA ALA A 324 -4.11 10.29 13.97
C ALA A 324 -5.56 10.58 13.55
N PHE A 325 -5.75 11.09 12.34
CA PHE A 325 -7.06 11.41 11.79
C PHE A 325 -7.93 10.16 11.69
N LYS A 326 -7.39 9.04 11.19
CA LYS A 326 -8.05 7.72 11.20
C LYS A 326 -8.49 7.32 12.61
N GLN A 327 -7.62 7.41 13.61
CA GLN A 327 -7.93 6.95 14.96
C GLN A 327 -9.06 7.76 15.60
N VAL A 328 -9.10 9.07 15.37
CA VAL A 328 -10.23 9.91 15.79
C VAL A 328 -11.55 9.45 15.16
N LEU A 329 -11.54 9.07 13.88
CA LEU A 329 -12.74 8.59 13.20
C LEU A 329 -13.19 7.21 13.72
N LEU A 330 -12.24 6.36 14.11
CA LEU A 330 -12.52 5.09 14.79
C LEU A 330 -13.14 5.33 16.17
N ASP A 331 -12.45 6.07 17.02
CA ASP A 331 -12.85 6.31 18.42
C ASP A 331 -14.12 7.17 18.52
N GLY A 332 -14.37 8.01 17.53
CA GLY A 332 -15.60 8.80 17.39
C GLY A 332 -16.81 8.01 16.87
N GLY A 333 -16.70 6.69 16.72
CA GLY A 333 -17.85 5.81 16.47
C GLY A 333 -18.38 5.80 15.04
N VAL A 334 -17.57 6.19 14.05
CA VAL A 334 -18.00 6.19 12.64
C VAL A 334 -18.32 4.77 12.15
N GLY A 335 -17.58 3.76 12.62
CA GLY A 335 -17.85 2.35 12.28
C GLY A 335 -19.22 1.86 12.76
N ASP A 336 -19.63 2.23 13.97
CA ASP A 336 -20.94 1.86 14.53
C ASP A 336 -22.09 2.55 13.80
N ALA A 337 -21.89 3.79 13.37
CA ALA A 337 -22.87 4.52 12.57
C ALA A 337 -23.12 3.84 11.21
N VAL A 338 -22.09 3.26 10.59
CA VAL A 338 -22.21 2.46 9.35
C VAL A 338 -23.02 1.18 9.62
N LYS A 339 -22.71 0.46 10.70
CA LYS A 339 -23.41 -0.76 11.09
C LYS A 339 -24.92 -0.53 11.22
N GLN A 340 -25.34 0.55 11.90
CA GLN A 340 -26.76 0.87 12.10
C GLN A 340 -27.50 1.19 10.80
N LEU A 341 -26.86 1.90 9.86
CA LEU A 341 -27.48 2.24 8.57
C LEU A 341 -27.70 1.01 7.68
N MET A 342 -26.88 -0.02 7.84
CA MET A 342 -26.84 -1.16 6.92
C MET A 342 -27.70 -2.35 7.36
N MET A 343 -28.14 -2.41 8.63
CA MET A 343 -28.98 -3.51 9.15
C MET A 343 -30.41 -3.57 8.57
N HIS A 344 -30.85 -2.56 7.80
CA HIS A 344 -32.19 -2.48 7.24
C HIS A 344 -32.21 -2.41 5.69
N SER A 345 -31.10 -2.72 5.03
CA SER A 345 -31.00 -2.63 3.56
C SER A 345 -31.51 -3.89 2.85
N SER A 346 -32.23 -3.70 1.75
CA SER A 346 -32.70 -4.78 0.85
C SER A 346 -31.76 -5.09 -0.32
N LEU A 347 -30.53 -4.56 -0.29
CA LEU A 347 -29.53 -4.78 -1.34
C LEU A 347 -29.05 -6.24 -1.39
N SER A 348 -28.54 -6.67 -2.55
CA SER A 348 -27.82 -7.94 -2.67
C SER A 348 -26.74 -8.04 -1.59
N PRO A 349 -26.62 -9.17 -0.88
CA PRO A 349 -25.67 -9.31 0.23
C PRO A 349 -24.22 -9.01 -0.17
N ILE A 350 -23.79 -9.44 -1.36
CA ILE A 350 -22.42 -9.21 -1.85
C ILE A 350 -22.18 -7.72 -2.08
N ILE A 351 -23.15 -7.03 -2.70
CA ILE A 351 -23.08 -5.58 -2.91
C ILE A 351 -23.11 -4.86 -1.56
N LEU A 352 -23.90 -5.34 -0.60
CA LEU A 352 -23.96 -4.80 0.75
C LEU A 352 -22.61 -4.93 1.45
N GLY A 353 -21.97 -6.11 1.40
CA GLY A 353 -20.65 -6.32 1.99
C GLY A 353 -19.57 -5.43 1.36
N TRP A 354 -19.57 -5.31 0.03
CA TRP A 354 -18.72 -4.35 -0.67
C TRP A 354 -18.99 -2.92 -0.22
N LEU A 355 -20.26 -2.48 -0.19
CA LEU A 355 -20.63 -1.11 0.17
C LEU A 355 -20.26 -0.78 1.62
N VAL A 356 -20.47 -1.70 2.56
CA VAL A 356 -20.02 -1.57 3.95
C VAL A 356 -18.51 -1.35 3.98
N ALA A 357 -17.75 -2.17 3.27
CA ALA A 357 -16.30 -2.01 3.18
C ALA A 357 -15.89 -0.68 2.53
N VAL A 358 -16.58 -0.21 1.49
CA VAL A 358 -16.34 1.10 0.85
C VAL A 358 -16.57 2.24 1.83
N VAL A 359 -17.71 2.25 2.52
CA VAL A 359 -18.04 3.33 3.47
C VAL A 359 -17.05 3.33 4.63
N LEU A 360 -16.70 2.15 5.14
CA LEU A 360 -15.65 2.01 6.16
C LEU A 360 -14.29 2.44 5.62
N ARG A 361 -13.92 2.10 4.38
CA ARG A 361 -12.65 2.53 3.79
C ARG A 361 -12.58 4.04 3.64
N VAL A 362 -13.62 4.67 3.11
CA VAL A 362 -13.71 6.14 2.99
C VAL A 362 -13.65 6.81 4.36
N SER A 363 -14.19 6.16 5.40
CA SER A 363 -14.18 6.71 6.75
C SER A 363 -12.85 6.48 7.48
N LEU A 364 -12.33 5.26 7.44
CA LEU A 364 -11.23 4.81 8.28
C LEU A 364 -9.87 4.90 7.57
N GLY A 365 -9.84 4.96 6.24
CA GLY A 365 -8.61 5.15 5.50
C GLY A 365 -7.63 3.98 5.52
N SER A 366 -7.90 2.85 6.20
CA SER A 366 -7.07 1.64 6.13
C SER A 366 -7.86 0.49 5.49
N ALA A 367 -7.31 -0.10 4.42
CA ALA A 367 -7.93 -1.23 3.73
C ALA A 367 -8.05 -2.44 4.65
N THR A 368 -7.00 -2.73 5.43
CA THR A 368 -6.99 -3.81 6.43
C THR A 368 -8.07 -3.63 7.48
N VAL A 369 -8.14 -2.46 8.12
CA VAL A 369 -9.13 -2.20 9.17
C VAL A 369 -10.54 -2.21 8.59
N ALA A 370 -10.76 -1.54 7.46
CA ALA A 370 -12.07 -1.52 6.80
C ALA A 370 -12.55 -2.92 6.42
N GLY A 371 -11.67 -3.75 5.85
CA GLY A 371 -11.99 -5.13 5.49
C GLY A 371 -12.36 -5.99 6.70
N ILE A 372 -11.54 -5.99 7.75
CA ILE A 372 -11.77 -6.79 8.97
C ILE A 372 -13.06 -6.33 9.69
N THR A 373 -13.25 -5.02 9.81
CA THR A 373 -14.47 -4.47 10.43
C THR A 373 -15.72 -4.78 9.59
N ALA A 374 -15.65 -4.66 8.25
CA ALA A 374 -16.74 -5.03 7.36
C ALA A 374 -17.10 -6.52 7.50
N ALA A 375 -16.11 -7.41 7.55
CA ALA A 375 -16.32 -8.83 7.78
C ALA A 375 -17.09 -9.06 9.08
N GLY A 376 -16.66 -8.47 10.19
CA GLY A 376 -17.35 -8.60 11.48
C GLY A 376 -18.80 -8.08 11.48
N ILE A 377 -19.09 -7.03 10.70
CA ILE A 377 -20.46 -6.50 10.54
C ILE A 377 -21.34 -7.43 9.70
N VAL A 378 -20.77 -8.03 8.65
CA VAL A 378 -21.52 -8.84 7.68
C VAL A 378 -21.64 -10.30 8.12
N THR A 379 -20.76 -10.83 8.97
CA THR A 379 -20.81 -12.22 9.46
C THR A 379 -22.20 -12.63 9.98
N PRO A 380 -22.90 -11.86 10.83
CA PRO A 380 -24.25 -12.23 11.28
C PRO A 380 -25.29 -12.29 10.15
N LEU A 381 -25.09 -11.52 9.07
CA LEU A 381 -25.97 -11.47 7.90
C LEU A 381 -25.72 -12.63 6.92
N MET A 382 -24.55 -13.26 6.99
CA MET A 382 -24.19 -14.41 6.13
C MET A 382 -25.09 -15.63 6.38
N HIS A 383 -25.40 -15.91 7.65
CA HIS A 383 -26.15 -17.10 8.06
C HIS A 383 -27.60 -17.11 7.59
N THR A 384 -28.17 -15.94 7.32
CA THR A 384 -29.58 -15.79 6.89
C THR A 384 -29.73 -15.74 5.37
N LEU A 385 -28.65 -15.45 4.63
CA LEU A 385 -28.72 -15.09 3.21
C LEU A 385 -28.10 -16.14 2.25
N ASN A 386 -27.59 -17.28 2.76
CA ASN A 386 -26.99 -18.38 1.98
C ASN A 386 -25.94 -17.91 0.94
N VAL A 387 -25.12 -16.92 1.31
CA VAL A 387 -24.12 -16.35 0.41
C VAL A 387 -22.80 -17.10 0.53
N SER A 388 -22.11 -17.32 -0.60
CA SER A 388 -20.76 -17.89 -0.59
C SER A 388 -19.80 -17.03 0.25
N PRO A 389 -19.17 -17.59 1.31
CA PRO A 389 -18.15 -16.89 2.10
C PRO A 389 -16.96 -16.40 1.28
N VAL A 390 -16.60 -17.14 0.24
CA VAL A 390 -15.49 -16.79 -0.66
C VAL A 390 -15.82 -15.53 -1.46
N MET A 391 -17.02 -15.47 -2.07
CA MET A 391 -17.44 -14.30 -2.86
C MET A 391 -17.64 -13.08 -1.98
N MET A 392 -18.19 -13.27 -0.76
CA MET A 392 -18.30 -12.19 0.22
C MET A 392 -16.92 -11.66 0.64
N ALA A 393 -15.96 -12.53 0.92
CA ALA A 393 -14.60 -12.13 1.28
C ALA A 393 -13.93 -11.31 0.17
N LEU A 394 -14.07 -11.72 -1.09
CA LEU A 394 -13.52 -11.00 -2.24
C LEU A 394 -14.26 -9.67 -2.49
N ALA A 395 -15.57 -9.60 -2.27
CA ALA A 395 -16.33 -8.36 -2.38
C ALA A 395 -15.95 -7.35 -1.29
N ILE A 396 -15.76 -7.80 -0.04
CA ILE A 396 -15.25 -6.97 1.04
C ILE A 396 -13.81 -6.52 0.74
N GLY A 397 -12.96 -7.41 0.22
CA GLY A 397 -11.62 -7.09 -0.23
C GLY A 397 -11.59 -6.03 -1.34
N ALA A 398 -12.50 -6.13 -2.32
CA ALA A 398 -12.68 -5.11 -3.34
C ALA A 398 -13.12 -3.77 -2.72
N GLY A 399 -14.12 -3.79 -1.84
CA GLY A 399 -14.68 -2.58 -1.24
C GLY A 399 -13.67 -1.87 -0.32
N SER A 400 -12.81 -2.62 0.36
CA SER A 400 -11.81 -2.06 1.27
C SER A 400 -10.68 -1.30 0.56
N LEU A 401 -10.54 -1.45 -0.77
CA LEU A 401 -9.59 -0.67 -1.55
C LEU A 401 -10.17 0.67 -2.01
N ALA A 402 -11.49 0.78 -2.15
CA ALA A 402 -12.14 1.91 -2.81
C ALA A 402 -11.79 3.29 -2.25
N ALA A 403 -11.73 4.28 -3.13
CA ALA A 403 -11.73 5.69 -2.78
C ALA A 403 -10.73 6.07 -1.66
N SER A 404 -9.53 5.48 -1.70
CA SER A 404 -8.43 5.85 -0.82
C SER A 404 -8.08 7.34 -0.94
N HIS A 405 -8.12 8.06 0.17
CA HIS A 405 -7.90 9.51 0.20
C HIS A 405 -7.04 9.94 1.40
N VAL A 406 -7.15 11.20 1.81
CA VAL A 406 -6.33 11.89 2.83
C VAL A 406 -6.24 11.20 4.21
N ASN A 407 -7.12 10.23 4.51
CA ASN A 407 -7.04 9.42 5.73
C ASN A 407 -6.25 8.10 5.56
N ASP A 408 -5.73 7.81 4.35
CA ASP A 408 -4.93 6.62 4.04
C ASP A 408 -3.43 6.93 3.98
N ALA A 409 -2.61 6.08 4.59
CA ALA A 409 -1.16 6.11 4.47
C ALA A 409 -0.70 5.91 3.01
N GLY A 410 -1.38 5.01 2.26
CA GLY A 410 -1.08 4.74 0.85
C GLY A 410 -1.22 5.98 -0.04
N PHE A 411 -2.23 6.81 0.23
CA PHE A 411 -2.45 8.08 -0.48
C PHE A 411 -1.26 9.04 -0.31
N TRP A 412 -0.80 9.23 0.93
CA TRP A 412 0.33 10.12 1.21
C TRP A 412 1.64 9.56 0.68
N MET A 413 1.85 8.26 0.82
CA MET A 413 3.01 7.58 0.24
C MET A 413 3.07 7.76 -1.28
N PHE A 414 1.95 7.55 -1.98
CA PHE A 414 1.88 7.75 -3.43
C PHE A 414 2.12 9.22 -3.81
N LYS A 415 1.50 10.17 -3.10
CA LYS A 415 1.74 11.60 -3.33
C LYS A 415 3.22 11.96 -3.23
N GLU A 416 3.89 11.58 -2.15
CA GLU A 416 5.25 12.00 -1.87
C GLU A 416 6.27 11.28 -2.77
N TYR A 417 6.11 9.98 -3.03
CA TYR A 417 7.04 9.24 -3.90
C TYR A 417 6.94 9.63 -5.37
N PHE A 418 5.74 9.96 -5.85
CA PHE A 418 5.53 10.41 -7.22
C PHE A 418 5.65 11.93 -7.39
N ASP A 419 5.90 12.65 -6.28
CA ASP A 419 6.03 14.10 -6.22
C ASP A 419 4.83 14.79 -6.91
N LEU A 420 3.65 14.49 -6.38
CA LEU A 420 2.36 14.98 -6.87
C LEU A 420 1.78 16.04 -5.91
N ASP A 421 0.98 16.94 -6.46
CA ASP A 421 0.12 17.79 -5.64
C ASP A 421 -1.14 17.03 -5.19
N LEU A 422 -1.88 17.61 -4.24
CA LEU A 422 -3.06 16.94 -3.66
C LEU A 422 -4.17 16.67 -4.69
N LYS A 423 -4.36 17.56 -5.66
CA LYS A 423 -5.39 17.44 -6.69
C LYS A 423 -5.03 16.32 -7.67
N GLN A 424 -3.77 16.24 -8.06
CA GLN A 424 -3.21 15.16 -8.88
C GLN A 424 -3.31 13.82 -8.15
N THR A 425 -2.98 13.76 -6.85
CA THR A 425 -3.11 12.52 -6.08
C THR A 425 -4.57 12.07 -5.98
N LEU A 426 -5.50 12.96 -5.65
CA LEU A 426 -6.94 12.62 -5.66
C LEU A 426 -7.41 12.18 -7.05
N GLY A 427 -6.91 12.83 -8.10
CA GLY A 427 -7.25 12.50 -9.48
C GLY A 427 -6.70 11.15 -9.94
N ILE A 428 -5.48 10.79 -9.55
CA ILE A 428 -4.75 9.62 -10.05
C ILE A 428 -4.91 8.42 -9.11
N TRP A 429 -4.58 8.58 -7.84
CA TRP A 429 -4.53 7.51 -6.84
C TRP A 429 -5.93 7.12 -6.36
N THR A 430 -6.75 8.08 -5.93
CA THR A 430 -8.10 7.78 -5.43
C THR A 430 -8.96 7.15 -6.53
N THR A 431 -8.80 7.59 -7.79
CA THR A 431 -9.50 6.98 -8.91
C THR A 431 -8.95 5.61 -9.27
N LEU A 432 -7.63 5.41 -9.23
CA LEU A 432 -6.99 4.10 -9.41
C LEU A 432 -7.59 3.06 -8.46
N GLU A 433 -7.57 3.36 -7.16
CA GLU A 433 -8.10 2.49 -6.09
C GLU A 433 -9.61 2.23 -6.25
N THR A 434 -10.36 3.24 -6.69
CA THR A 434 -11.78 3.09 -6.99
C THR A 434 -12.02 2.18 -8.20
N VAL A 435 -11.19 2.28 -9.25
CA VAL A 435 -11.27 1.41 -10.43
C VAL A 435 -10.94 -0.03 -10.05
N ILE A 436 -9.94 -0.28 -9.20
CA ILE A 436 -9.65 -1.63 -8.66
C ILE A 436 -10.88 -2.17 -7.94
N SER A 437 -11.46 -1.37 -7.04
CA SER A 437 -12.62 -1.77 -6.25
C SER A 437 -13.85 -2.11 -7.10
N VAL A 438 -14.21 -1.25 -8.05
CA VAL A 438 -15.39 -1.44 -8.91
C VAL A 438 -15.16 -2.60 -9.87
N THR A 439 -13.96 -2.70 -10.46
CA THR A 439 -13.62 -3.84 -11.33
C THR A 439 -13.66 -5.15 -10.55
N GLY A 440 -13.12 -5.15 -9.33
CA GLY A 440 -13.14 -6.31 -8.43
C GLY A 440 -14.57 -6.75 -8.12
N LEU A 441 -15.45 -5.81 -7.77
CA LEU A 441 -16.87 -6.10 -7.55
C LEU A 441 -17.53 -6.70 -8.79
N ILE A 442 -17.31 -6.12 -9.98
CA ILE A 442 -17.92 -6.62 -11.22
C ILE A 442 -17.47 -8.06 -11.49
N VAL A 443 -16.18 -8.35 -11.38
CA VAL A 443 -15.67 -9.71 -11.60
C VAL A 443 -16.21 -10.69 -10.54
N VAL A 444 -16.27 -10.28 -9.28
CA VAL A 444 -16.86 -11.10 -8.20
C VAL A 444 -18.34 -11.39 -8.46
N LEU A 445 -19.12 -10.40 -8.90
CA LEU A 445 -20.54 -10.61 -9.24
C LEU A 445 -20.71 -11.58 -10.41
N ILE A 446 -19.86 -11.47 -11.44
CA ILE A 446 -19.84 -12.40 -12.57
C ILE A 446 -19.52 -13.82 -12.09
N LEU A 447 -18.46 -14.00 -11.29
CA LEU A 447 -18.09 -15.30 -10.74
C LEU A 447 -19.19 -15.89 -9.86
N ASN A 448 -19.86 -15.05 -9.06
CA ASN A 448 -20.97 -15.47 -8.21
C ASN A 448 -22.16 -16.02 -9.03
N MET A 449 -22.36 -15.62 -10.29
CA MET A 449 -23.42 -16.20 -11.13
C MET A 449 -23.13 -17.64 -11.57
N PHE A 450 -21.86 -18.07 -11.54
CA PHE A 450 -21.45 -19.41 -11.97
C PHE A 450 -21.17 -20.35 -10.80
N VAL A 451 -20.80 -19.80 -9.65
CA VAL A 451 -20.35 -20.57 -8.47
C VAL A 451 -21.33 -20.46 -7.29
N GLY A 452 -22.16 -19.42 -7.26
CA GLY A 452 -23.00 -19.04 -6.12
C GLY A 452 -24.46 -19.45 -6.21
#